data_AF-A0A5M9PXV4-F1
#
_entry.id   AF-A0A5M9PXV4-F1
#
_cell.length_a   1.000
_cell.length_b   1.000
_cell.length_c   1.000
_cell.angle_alpha   90.00
_cell.angle_beta   90.00
_cell.angle_gamma   90.00
#
_symmetry.space_group_name_H-M   'P 1'
#
loop_
_entity.id
_entity.type
_entity.pdbx_description
1 polymer ?
#
loop_
_entity_poly.entity_id
_entity_poly.type
_entity_poly.pdbx_seq_one_letter_code
_entity_poly.pdbx_strand_id
1 'polypeptide(L)'
;MFTYEGKQYKTYYQLAKVMGIDRSTIRHRHEKLGIPIDEIKNYVPEPKTMRFSFKEKSDRSEKTSNIVKVNELDIINYPKFPEIPYSLGIDEQSQLKQELMNWSKNCPKILLKRAIHLLEEDYKQLVNLLEEQGQFAYGRENNESKNEFYHEVLSEMREIEEYQA
;
A
#
# COMPACT_ATOMS: atom_id res chain seq x y z
N MET A 1 42.23 22.77 3.28
CA MET A 1 42.38 22.62 1.82
C MET A 1 41.81 21.28 1.44
N PHE A 2 41.18 21.20 0.28
CA PHE A 2 40.47 20.03 -0.20
C PHE A 2 41.12 19.54 -1.49
N THR A 3 41.41 18.26 -1.58
CA THR A 3 41.94 17.66 -2.81
C THR A 3 40.78 17.02 -3.56
N TYR A 4 40.67 17.31 -4.86
CA TYR A 4 39.70 16.67 -5.75
C TYR A 4 40.32 16.52 -7.14
N GLU A 5 40.34 15.30 -7.68
CA GLU A 5 40.95 14.96 -8.98
C GLU A 5 42.41 15.47 -9.10
N GLY A 6 43.19 15.37 -8.02
CA GLY A 6 44.59 15.82 -7.97
C GLY A 6 44.79 17.34 -7.92
N LYS A 7 43.73 18.15 -7.86
CA LYS A 7 43.79 19.61 -7.70
C LYS A 7 43.40 20.03 -6.28
N GLN A 8 44.05 21.07 -5.77
CA GLN A 8 43.77 21.61 -4.44
C GLN A 8 42.82 22.81 -4.50
N TYR A 9 41.78 22.76 -3.68
CA TYR A 9 40.76 23.79 -3.56
C TYR A 9 40.72 24.34 -2.12
N LYS A 10 40.58 25.66 -1.99
CA LYS A 10 40.58 26.31 -0.68
C LYS A 10 39.19 26.35 -0.05
N THR A 11 38.14 26.34 -0.86
CA THR A 11 36.76 26.51 -0.39
C THR A 11 35.78 25.57 -1.08
N TYR A 12 34.68 25.27 -0.41
CA TYR A 12 33.55 24.55 -1.01
C TYR A 12 32.93 25.26 -2.21
N TYR A 13 33.06 26.59 -2.29
CA TYR A 13 32.58 27.35 -3.44
C TYR A 13 33.35 27.01 -4.71
N GLN A 14 34.67 26.82 -4.60
CA GLN A 14 35.48 26.38 -5.73
C GLN A 14 35.13 24.94 -6.14
N LEU A 15 34.95 24.04 -5.16
CA LEU A 15 34.51 22.67 -5.42
C LEU A 15 33.13 22.62 -6.11
N ALA A 16 32.18 23.46 -5.70
CA ALA A 16 30.86 23.53 -6.31
C ALA A 16 30.91 23.84 -7.81
N LYS A 17 31.81 24.76 -8.23
CA LYS A 17 32.00 25.09 -9.65
C LYS A 17 32.56 23.92 -10.46
N VAL A 18 33.42 23.11 -9.88
CA VAL A 18 34.06 21.98 -10.57
C VAL A 18 33.15 20.75 -10.59
N MET A 19 32.48 20.45 -9.47
CA MET A 19 31.62 19.28 -9.32
C MET A 19 30.23 19.48 -9.93
N GLY A 20 29.77 20.73 -10.10
CA GLY A 20 28.40 21.04 -10.50
C GLY A 20 27.35 20.73 -9.42
N ILE A 21 27.80 20.61 -8.16
CA ILE A 21 26.96 20.29 -7.00
C ILE A 21 26.91 21.52 -6.10
N ASP A 22 25.74 21.82 -5.55
CA ASP A 22 25.60 22.98 -4.68
C ASP A 22 26.50 22.90 -3.42
N ARG A 23 27.00 24.07 -2.99
CA ARG A 23 27.89 24.21 -1.85
C ARG A 23 27.29 23.59 -0.59
N SER A 24 25.99 23.77 -0.33
CA SER A 24 25.37 23.22 0.88
C SER A 24 25.38 21.70 0.87
N THR A 25 25.17 21.10 -0.30
CA THR A 25 25.15 19.65 -0.49
C THR A 25 26.53 19.04 -0.31
N ILE A 26 27.58 19.66 -0.88
CA ILE A 26 28.98 19.22 -0.68
C ILE A 26 29.33 19.29 0.80
N ARG A 27 29.02 20.42 1.45
CA ARG A 27 29.29 20.61 2.88
C ARG A 27 28.58 19.57 3.74
N HIS A 28 27.30 19.30 3.48
CA HIS A 28 26.55 18.29 4.21
C HIS A 28 27.15 16.89 4.03
N ARG A 29 27.43 16.48 2.78
CA ARG A 29 28.02 15.17 2.49
C ARG A 29 29.40 14.98 3.14
N HIS A 30 30.24 16.01 3.09
CA HIS A 30 31.58 15.96 3.69
C HIS A 30 31.55 16.06 5.21
N GLU A 31 30.93 17.10 5.78
CA GLU A 31 31.00 17.39 7.22
C GLU A 31 30.00 16.59 8.05
N LYS A 32 28.80 16.30 7.53
CA LYS A 32 27.75 15.61 8.29
C LYS A 32 27.72 14.11 8.04
N LEU A 33 27.92 13.68 6.80
CA LEU A 33 27.94 12.26 6.45
C LEU A 33 29.35 11.65 6.44
N GLY A 34 30.40 12.47 6.57
CA GLY A 34 31.79 12.01 6.63
C GLY A 34 32.33 11.46 5.31
N ILE A 35 31.71 11.80 4.18
CA ILE A 35 32.07 11.26 2.86
C ILE A 35 33.35 11.96 2.34
N PRO A 36 34.38 11.22 1.91
CA PRO A 36 35.57 11.79 1.28
C PRO A 36 35.22 12.61 0.03
N ILE A 37 35.96 13.70 -0.20
CA ILE A 37 35.64 14.69 -1.26
C ILE A 37 35.61 14.08 -2.66
N ASP A 38 36.49 13.10 -2.91
CA ASP A 38 36.57 12.39 -4.18
C ASP A 38 35.31 11.56 -4.49
N GLU A 39 34.61 11.09 -3.45
CA GLU A 39 33.42 10.24 -3.57
C GLU A 39 32.11 11.04 -3.57
N ILE A 40 32.13 12.33 -3.23
CA ILE A 40 30.93 13.18 -3.10
C ILE A 40 30.11 13.22 -4.40
N LYS A 41 30.76 13.19 -5.56
CA LYS A 41 30.08 13.26 -6.86
C LYS A 41 29.26 12.00 -7.16
N ASN A 42 29.75 10.85 -6.70
CA ASN A 42 29.14 9.54 -6.96
C ASN A 42 28.17 9.12 -5.84
N TYR A 43 28.04 9.91 -4.78
CA TYR A 43 27.15 9.61 -3.67
C TYR A 43 25.67 9.64 -4.13
N VAL A 44 25.08 8.46 -4.19
CA VAL A 44 23.64 8.27 -4.38
C VAL A 44 22.96 8.31 -3.01
N PRO A 45 22.06 9.28 -2.79
CA PRO A 45 21.32 9.32 -1.55
C PRO A 45 20.44 8.07 -1.37
N GLU A 46 20.42 7.47 -0.17
CA GLU A 46 19.40 6.49 0.22
C GLU A 46 17.97 6.92 -0.18
N PRO A 47 17.09 5.99 -0.54
CA PRO A 47 15.73 6.33 -0.92
C PRO A 47 15.01 7.11 0.19
N LYS A 48 14.12 8.03 -0.20
CA LYS A 48 13.39 8.91 0.75
C LYS A 48 12.67 8.14 1.86
N THR A 49 12.27 6.90 1.58
CA THR A 49 11.64 5.97 2.53
C THR A 49 12.50 5.65 3.75
N MET A 50 13.83 5.65 3.62
CA MET A 50 14.75 5.44 4.74
C MET A 50 15.19 6.76 5.41
N ARG A 51 15.31 7.85 4.63
CA ARG A 51 15.78 9.16 5.13
C ARG A 51 14.81 9.86 6.07
N PHE A 52 13.52 9.67 5.82
CA PHE A 52 12.46 10.17 6.66
C PHE A 52 11.82 8.95 7.30
N SER A 53 12.05 8.75 8.60
CA SER A 53 11.21 7.87 9.39
C SER A 53 9.77 8.33 9.14
N PHE A 54 9.04 7.58 8.32
CA PHE A 54 7.64 7.85 8.03
C PHE A 54 6.89 7.76 9.36
N LYS A 55 6.79 8.87 10.09
CA LYS A 55 5.59 9.12 10.87
C LYS A 55 4.54 9.38 9.82
N GLU A 56 3.75 8.36 9.51
CA GLU A 56 2.50 8.49 8.78
C GLU A 56 1.76 9.70 9.36
N LYS A 57 1.81 10.81 8.63
CA LYS A 57 1.00 11.97 8.94
C LYS A 57 -0.31 11.73 8.22
N SER A 58 -1.34 11.48 9.02
CA SER A 58 -2.72 11.40 8.58
C SER A 58 -3.06 12.55 7.64
N ASP A 59 -3.78 12.19 6.58
CA ASP A 59 -4.24 13.05 5.51
C ASP A 59 -4.82 14.36 6.03
N ARG A 60 -4.20 15.48 5.62
CA ARG A 60 -4.86 16.78 5.53
C ARG A 60 -4.06 17.71 4.63
N SER A 61 -4.47 17.77 3.36
CA SER A 61 -4.97 18.97 2.70
C SER A 61 -4.67 18.93 1.21
N GLU A 62 -5.76 18.98 0.44
CA GLU A 62 -5.79 19.29 -0.98
C GLU A 62 -5.08 20.61 -1.22
N LYS A 63 -3.91 20.57 -1.88
CA LYS A 63 -3.35 21.73 -2.58
C LYS A 63 -2.69 21.29 -3.87
N THR A 64 -3.49 21.43 -4.94
CA THR A 64 -3.10 21.78 -6.31
C THR A 64 -1.59 21.75 -6.60
N SER A 65 -1.12 20.65 -7.16
CA SER A 65 0.14 20.61 -7.91
C SER A 65 -0.19 20.28 -9.35
N ASN A 66 0.33 21.09 -10.28
CA ASN A 66 0.34 20.87 -11.72
C ASN A 66 0.52 19.39 -12.06
N ILE A 67 -0.59 18.72 -12.37
CA ILE A 67 -0.59 17.36 -12.86
C ILE A 67 -0.03 17.47 -14.28
N VAL A 68 1.21 17.01 -14.43
CA VAL A 68 1.73 16.53 -15.71
C VAL A 68 0.55 15.83 -16.39
N LYS A 69 0.10 16.30 -17.55
CA LYS A 69 -0.83 15.55 -18.39
C LYS A 69 -0.12 14.25 -18.75
N VAL A 70 -0.21 13.29 -17.84
CA VAL A 70 -0.02 11.88 -18.12
C VAL A 70 -1.06 11.66 -19.18
N ASN A 71 -0.60 11.48 -20.42
CA ASN A 71 -1.44 10.93 -21.47
C ASN A 71 -2.30 9.86 -20.83
N GLU A 72 -3.60 9.88 -21.08
CA GLU A 72 -4.60 8.89 -20.66
C GLU A 72 -4.16 7.50 -21.14
N LEU A 73 -3.09 6.98 -20.54
CA LEU A 73 -2.66 5.60 -20.59
C LEU A 73 -3.77 4.90 -19.85
N ASP A 74 -4.74 4.45 -20.64
CA ASP A 74 -5.86 3.59 -20.31
C ASP A 74 -5.99 3.40 -18.80
N ILE A 75 -6.70 4.33 -18.13
CA ILE A 75 -7.04 4.14 -16.73
C ILE A 75 -7.89 2.87 -16.71
N ILE A 76 -7.28 1.76 -16.30
CA ILE A 76 -7.96 0.48 -16.20
C ILE A 76 -8.95 0.62 -15.05
N ASN A 77 -10.21 0.89 -15.39
CA ASN A 77 -11.30 0.96 -14.44
C ASN A 77 -11.63 -0.45 -13.96
N TYR A 78 -11.04 -0.82 -12.83
CA TYR A 78 -11.34 -2.08 -12.18
C TYR A 78 -12.74 -2.04 -11.54
N PRO A 79 -13.46 -3.17 -11.54
CA PRO A 79 -14.75 -3.25 -10.85
C PRO A 79 -14.52 -3.04 -9.35
N LYS A 80 -15.29 -2.12 -8.74
CA LYS A 80 -15.23 -1.86 -7.29
C LYS A 80 -15.75 -3.09 -6.53
N PHE A 81 -15.03 -3.50 -5.49
CA PHE A 81 -15.47 -4.60 -4.62
C PHE A 81 -16.80 -4.24 -3.93
N PRO A 82 -17.80 -5.15 -3.89
CA PRO A 82 -19.06 -4.93 -3.19
C PRO A 82 -18.85 -4.67 -1.69
N GLU A 83 -19.60 -3.73 -1.12
CA GLU A 83 -19.55 -3.44 0.31
C GLU A 83 -20.36 -4.49 1.07
N ILE A 84 -19.80 -5.06 2.14
CA ILE A 84 -20.48 -6.04 2.98
C ILE A 84 -21.04 -5.31 4.21
N PRO A 85 -22.38 -5.13 4.31
CA PRO A 85 -22.99 -4.45 5.45
C PRO A 85 -22.74 -5.17 6.77
N TYR A 86 -22.68 -4.40 7.85
CA TYR A 86 -22.47 -4.93 9.20
C TYR A 86 -23.67 -5.76 9.71
N SER A 87 -24.86 -5.59 9.15
CA SER A 87 -26.04 -6.39 9.45
C SER A 87 -26.77 -6.65 8.13
N LEU A 88 -26.93 -7.92 7.77
CA LEU A 88 -27.65 -8.34 6.56
C LEU A 88 -28.82 -9.23 6.96
N GLY A 89 -30.01 -8.91 6.47
CA GLY A 89 -31.12 -9.86 6.45
C GLY A 89 -30.83 -11.04 5.50
N ILE A 90 -31.52 -12.16 5.68
CA ILE A 90 -31.31 -13.40 4.89
C ILE A 90 -31.47 -13.14 3.37
N ASP A 91 -32.46 -12.33 3.00
CA ASP A 91 -32.71 -11.98 1.59
C ASP A 91 -31.60 -11.10 1.00
N GLU A 92 -31.03 -10.21 1.82
CA GLU A 92 -29.94 -9.31 1.43
C GLU A 92 -28.61 -10.06 1.30
N GLN A 93 -28.36 -11.08 2.13
CA GLN A 93 -27.20 -11.97 2.01
C GLN A 93 -27.20 -12.70 0.65
N SER A 94 -28.36 -13.20 0.23
CA SER A 94 -28.50 -13.92 -1.03
C SER A 94 -28.20 -13.03 -2.25
N GLN A 95 -28.68 -11.77 -2.23
CA GLN A 95 -28.40 -10.80 -3.28
C GLN A 95 -26.92 -10.40 -3.30
N LEU A 96 -26.35 -10.10 -2.13
CA LEU A 96 -24.94 -9.73 -2.00
C LEU A 96 -24.01 -10.86 -2.48
N LYS A 97 -24.35 -12.12 -2.16
CA LYS A 97 -23.62 -13.29 -2.66
C LYS A 97 -23.59 -13.31 -4.18
N GLN A 98 -24.74 -13.12 -4.83
CA GLN A 98 -24.81 -13.08 -6.29
C GLN A 98 -23.99 -11.93 -6.89
N GLU A 99 -24.01 -10.75 -6.27
CA GLU A 99 -23.18 -9.62 -6.69
C GLU A 99 -21.68 -9.92 -6.55
N LEU A 100 -21.26 -10.53 -5.44
CA LEU A 100 -19.88 -10.94 -5.21
C LEU A 100 -19.43 -11.99 -6.23
N MET A 101 -20.29 -12.96 -6.57
CA MET A 101 -19.98 -13.97 -7.58
C MET A 101 -19.91 -13.40 -9.00
N ASN A 102 -20.75 -12.42 -9.31
CA ASN A 102 -20.66 -11.71 -10.59
C ASN A 102 -19.40 -10.83 -10.65
N TRP A 103 -19.02 -10.21 -9.54
CA TRP A 103 -17.79 -9.43 -9.43
C TRP A 103 -16.56 -10.32 -9.58
N SER A 104 -16.48 -11.45 -8.86
CA SER A 104 -15.33 -12.35 -8.86
C SER A 104 -15.03 -12.92 -10.25
N LYS A 105 -16.07 -13.25 -11.03
CA LYS A 105 -15.94 -13.72 -12.41
C LYS A 105 -15.39 -12.66 -13.38
N ASN A 106 -15.73 -11.39 -13.15
CA ASN A 106 -15.39 -10.28 -14.05
C ASN A 106 -14.14 -9.51 -13.60
N CYS A 107 -13.65 -9.75 -12.39
CA CYS A 107 -12.49 -9.06 -11.85
C CYS A 107 -11.16 -9.73 -12.29
N PRO A 108 -10.07 -8.95 -12.45
CA PRO A 108 -8.74 -9.50 -12.66
C PRO A 108 -8.27 -10.33 -11.47
N LYS A 109 -7.54 -11.42 -11.76
CA LYS A 109 -6.99 -12.37 -10.78
C LYS A 109 -6.27 -11.73 -9.58
N ILE A 110 -5.51 -10.65 -9.80
CA ILE A 110 -4.78 -9.94 -8.73
C ILE A 110 -5.77 -9.34 -7.72
N LEU A 111 -6.89 -8.78 -8.18
CA LEU A 111 -7.91 -8.22 -7.31
C LEU A 111 -8.71 -9.32 -6.62
N LEU A 112 -9.00 -10.42 -7.31
CA LEU A 112 -9.64 -11.59 -6.72
C LEU A 112 -8.84 -12.13 -5.53
N LYS A 113 -7.53 -12.35 -5.73
CA LYS A 113 -6.60 -12.79 -4.66
C LYS A 113 -6.60 -11.86 -3.46
N ARG A 114 -6.55 -10.55 -3.70
CA ARG A 114 -6.59 -9.55 -2.63
C ARG A 114 -7.92 -9.60 -1.87
N ALA A 115 -9.04 -9.72 -2.58
CA ALA A 115 -10.36 -9.79 -1.97
C ALA A 115 -10.52 -11.05 -1.11
N ILE A 116 -10.09 -12.21 -1.62
CA ILE A 116 -10.08 -13.48 -0.86
C ILE A 116 -9.27 -13.31 0.43
N HIS A 117 -8.07 -12.73 0.35
CA HIS A 117 -7.23 -12.55 1.53
C HIS A 117 -7.88 -11.66 2.60
N LEU A 118 -8.50 -10.55 2.21
CA LEU A 118 -9.20 -9.66 3.15
C LEU A 118 -10.40 -10.37 3.80
N LEU A 119 -11.19 -11.10 3.02
CA LEU A 119 -12.32 -11.88 3.52
C LEU A 119 -11.86 -12.99 4.49
N GLU A 120 -10.71 -13.60 4.26
CA GLU A 120 -10.13 -14.59 5.18
C GLU A 120 -9.71 -13.98 6.51
N GLU A 121 -9.17 -12.76 6.51
CA GLU A 121 -8.82 -12.04 7.73
C GLU A 121 -10.08 -11.70 8.53
N ASP A 122 -11.11 -11.18 7.87
CA ASP A 122 -12.41 -10.89 8.50
C ASP A 122 -13.07 -12.16 9.05
N TYR A 123 -13.04 -13.25 8.28
CA TYR A 123 -13.56 -14.56 8.70
C TYR A 123 -12.84 -15.08 9.94
N LYS A 124 -11.51 -15.01 9.99
CA LYS A 124 -10.74 -15.43 11.16
C LYS A 124 -11.08 -14.61 12.40
N GLN A 125 -11.24 -13.30 12.26
CA GLN A 125 -11.65 -12.44 13.37
C GLN A 125 -13.03 -12.85 13.89
N LEU A 126 -13.96 -13.16 12.99
CA LEU A 126 -15.31 -13.59 13.35
C LEU A 126 -15.32 -14.95 14.06
N VAL A 127 -14.54 -15.92 13.58
CA VAL A 127 -14.37 -17.22 14.25
C VAL A 127 -13.79 -17.05 15.65
N ASN A 128 -12.73 -16.26 15.81
CA ASN A 128 -12.14 -15.97 17.13
C ASN A 128 -13.17 -15.33 18.08
N LEU A 129 -13.97 -14.38 17.58
CA LEU A 129 -15.04 -13.76 18.37
C LEU A 129 -16.09 -14.78 18.83
N LEU A 130 -16.48 -15.71 17.95
CA LEU A 130 -17.43 -16.78 18.30
C LEU A 130 -16.86 -17.73 19.35
N GLU A 131 -15.58 -18.06 19.27
CA GLU A 131 -14.89 -18.89 20.26
C GLU A 131 -14.77 -18.18 21.62
N GLU A 132 -14.45 -16.88 21.65
CA GLU A 132 -14.31 -16.07 22.86
C GLU A 132 -15.64 -15.80 23.57
N GLN A 133 -16.71 -15.58 22.80
CA GLN A 133 -18.03 -15.21 23.34
C GLN A 133 -18.76 -16.38 24.03
N GLY A 134 -18.37 -17.63 23.74
CA GLY A 134 -18.95 -18.81 24.37
C GLY A 134 -20.45 -19.01 24.05
N GLN A 135 -21.08 -19.99 24.72
CA GLN A 135 -22.38 -20.50 24.26
C GLN A 135 -23.58 -19.56 24.47
N PHE A 136 -23.47 -18.58 25.37
CA PHE A 136 -24.59 -17.76 25.85
C PHE A 136 -24.50 -16.28 25.46
N ALA A 137 -23.66 -15.93 24.49
CA ALA A 137 -23.50 -14.55 24.08
C ALA A 137 -24.69 -14.01 23.29
N TYR A 138 -25.06 -12.76 23.59
CA TYR A 138 -26.11 -12.04 22.88
C TYR A 138 -25.67 -11.77 21.42
N GLY A 139 -26.52 -12.12 20.45
CA GLY A 139 -26.23 -11.94 19.03
C GLY A 139 -25.41 -13.06 18.38
N ARG A 140 -25.22 -14.20 19.05
CA ARG A 140 -24.49 -15.36 18.52
C ARG A 140 -25.09 -15.91 17.22
N GLU A 141 -26.41 -16.07 17.13
CA GLU A 141 -27.09 -16.55 15.92
C GLU A 141 -26.78 -15.67 14.69
N ASN A 142 -26.70 -14.35 14.88
CA ASN A 142 -26.33 -13.43 13.79
C ASN A 142 -24.86 -13.58 13.39
N ASN A 143 -23.97 -13.84 14.36
CA ASN A 143 -22.56 -14.08 14.07
C ASN A 143 -22.34 -15.44 13.42
N GLU A 144 -23.10 -16.48 13.79
CA GLU A 144 -23.07 -17.80 13.16
C GLU A 144 -23.60 -17.75 11.72
N SER A 145 -24.72 -17.07 11.46
CA SER A 145 -25.21 -16.86 10.10
C SER A 145 -24.19 -16.11 9.22
N LYS A 146 -23.51 -15.09 9.77
CA LYS A 146 -22.41 -14.42 9.07
C LYS A 146 -21.24 -15.37 8.82
N ASN A 147 -20.89 -16.21 9.79
CA ASN A 147 -19.82 -17.20 9.66
C ASN A 147 -20.08 -18.13 8.47
N GLU A 148 -21.31 -18.66 8.38
CA GLU A 148 -21.75 -19.51 7.27
C GLU A 148 -21.66 -18.77 5.93
N PHE A 149 -22.14 -17.53 5.87
CA PHE A 149 -22.05 -16.69 4.68
C PHE A 149 -20.59 -16.49 4.21
N TYR A 150 -19.68 -16.09 5.11
CA TYR A 150 -18.28 -15.89 4.77
C TYR A 150 -17.62 -17.19 4.30
N HIS A 151 -17.92 -18.32 4.96
CA HIS A 151 -17.41 -19.63 4.57
C HIS A 151 -17.84 -20.00 3.14
N GLU A 152 -19.13 -19.86 2.83
CA GLU A 152 -19.65 -20.14 1.47
C GLU A 152 -19.02 -19.23 0.42
N VAL A 153 -19.00 -17.91 0.65
CA VAL A 153 -18.43 -16.94 -0.29
C VAL A 153 -16.95 -17.22 -0.55
N LEU A 154 -16.18 -17.51 0.50
CA LEU A 154 -14.76 -17.84 0.37
C LEU A 154 -14.53 -19.13 -0.42
N SER A 155 -15.36 -20.17 -0.20
CA SER A 155 -15.26 -21.41 -0.99
C SER A 155 -15.50 -21.15 -2.48
N GLU A 156 -16.57 -20.43 -2.83
CA GLU A 156 -16.92 -20.16 -4.24
C GLU A 156 -15.91 -19.21 -4.91
N MET A 157 -15.41 -18.19 -4.21
CA MET A 157 -14.39 -17.29 -4.77
C MET A 157 -13.06 -18.00 -5.03
N ARG A 158 -12.67 -18.96 -4.17
CA ARG A 158 -11.47 -19.79 -4.39
C ARG A 158 -11.61 -20.71 -5.59
N GLU A 159 -12.78 -21.34 -5.78
CA GLU A 159 -13.04 -22.14 -6.98
C GLU A 159 -12.91 -21.30 -8.26
N ILE A 160 -13.41 -20.06 -8.23
CA ILE A 160 -13.29 -19.12 -9.37
C ILE A 160 -11.82 -18.72 -9.59
N GLU A 161 -11.05 -18.51 -8.52
CA GLU A 161 -9.62 -18.20 -8.61
C GLU A 161 -8.82 -19.34 -9.26
N GLU A 162 -9.13 -20.58 -8.90
CA GLU A 162 -8.53 -21.79 -9.46
C GLU A 162 -8.94 -21.98 -10.93
N TYR A 163 -10.20 -21.70 -11.29
CA TYR A 163 -10.67 -21.80 -12.68
C TYR A 163 -10.07 -20.72 -13.60
N GLN A 164 -9.66 -19.57 -13.04
CA GLN A 164 -8.92 -18.53 -13.75
C GLN A 164 -7.40 -18.80 -13.82
N ALA A 165 -6.92 -19.99 -13.43
CA ALA A 165 -5.51 -20.40 -13.51
C ALA A 165 -5.14 -21.07 -14.84
#